data_AF-A0A536LGY6-F1
#
_entry.id   AF-A0A536LGY6-F1
#
_cell.length_a   1.000
_cell.length_b   1.000
_cell.length_c   1.000
_cell.angle_alpha   90.00
_cell.angle_beta   90.00
_cell.angle_gamma   90.00
#
_symmetry.space_group_name_H-M   'P 1'
#
loop_
_entity.id
_entity.type
_entity.pdbx_description
1 polymer ?
#
loop_
_entity_poly.entity_id
_entity_poly.type
_entity_poly.pdbx_seq_one_letter_code
_entity_poly.pdbx_strand_id
1 'polypeptide(L)'
;MLLTITTTHKPATDLGYLLNKNPGRRHDFDFPFGRAYVFYPEATRNRCTAALLLDVDPVGLVRRASKGDQAMDHYVNDRPYAASSFMSVALSRVYRTAMTGRSKERPDVATTPIPLEAKLAVLPCRGGESFLRSLFEPLGYVVGAESHPLDEKFPEWGASRY
;
A
#
# COMPACT_ATOMS: atom_id res chain seq x y z
N MET A 1 3.52 -7.39 0.16
CA MET A 1 3.70 -5.93 -0.10
C MET A 1 2.82 -5.10 0.84
N LEU A 2 3.26 -3.92 1.31
CA LEU A 2 2.62 -3.20 2.42
C LEU A 2 2.39 -1.71 2.12
N LEU A 3 1.18 -1.22 2.39
CA LEU A 3 0.85 0.18 2.52
C LEU A 3 0.39 0.46 3.97
N THR A 4 0.90 1.51 4.59
CA THR A 4 0.37 2.01 5.85
C THR A 4 -0.14 3.44 5.72
N ILE A 5 -1.24 3.75 6.39
CA ILE A 5 -1.80 5.10 6.51
C ILE A 5 -1.89 5.42 7.99
N THR A 6 -1.27 6.51 8.42
CA THR A 6 -1.20 6.95 9.81
C THR A 6 -1.85 8.31 9.94
N THR A 7 -2.54 8.55 11.06
CA THR A 7 -2.97 9.88 11.47
C THR A 7 -2.68 10.12 12.95
N THR A 8 -2.48 11.39 13.28
CA THR A 8 -2.42 11.93 14.65
C THR A 8 -3.56 12.91 14.93
N HIS A 9 -4.59 12.93 14.06
CA HIS A 9 -5.87 13.58 14.35
C HIS A 9 -6.42 13.11 15.70
N LYS A 10 -7.30 13.89 16.36
CA LYS A 10 -7.84 13.53 17.67
C LYS A 10 -9.37 13.40 17.63
N PRO A 11 -9.94 12.21 17.92
CA PRO A 11 -9.22 10.96 18.24
C PRO A 11 -8.66 10.27 16.98
N ALA A 12 -7.43 9.75 17.04
CA ALA A 12 -6.79 9.15 15.87
C ALA A 12 -7.51 7.88 15.40
N THR A 13 -8.20 7.20 16.31
CA THR A 13 -9.07 6.05 16.02
C THR A 13 -10.19 6.38 15.04
N ASP A 14 -10.49 7.66 14.77
CA ASP A 14 -11.44 8.05 13.72
C ASP A 14 -11.01 7.57 12.33
N LEU A 15 -9.72 7.28 12.12
CA LEU A 15 -9.22 6.60 10.93
C LEU A 15 -9.99 5.31 10.61
N GLY A 16 -10.43 4.58 11.63
CA GLY A 16 -11.25 3.38 11.48
C GLY A 16 -12.59 3.63 10.80
N TYR A 17 -13.25 4.74 11.14
CA TYR A 17 -14.50 5.16 10.51
C TYR A 17 -14.25 5.70 9.10
N LEU A 18 -13.21 6.52 8.92
CA LEU A 18 -12.83 7.09 7.62
C LEU A 18 -12.52 6.02 6.58
N LEU A 19 -11.79 4.96 6.97
CA LEU A 19 -11.46 3.83 6.10
C LEU A 19 -12.57 2.76 6.04
N ASN A 20 -13.60 2.90 6.88
CA ASN A 20 -14.65 1.93 7.09
C ASN A 20 -14.08 0.52 7.38
N LYS A 21 -13.17 0.47 8.35
CA LYS A 21 -12.50 -0.74 8.86
C LYS A 21 -12.33 -0.61 10.36
N ASN A 22 -13.06 -1.42 11.13
CA ASN A 22 -12.96 -1.46 12.58
C ASN A 22 -11.52 -1.87 13.01
N PRO A 23 -10.82 -1.06 13.84
CA PRO A 23 -9.49 -1.39 14.35
C PRO A 23 -9.40 -2.65 15.21
N GLY A 24 -10.49 -3.03 15.89
CA GLY A 24 -10.54 -4.23 16.74
C GLY A 24 -10.67 -5.55 15.98
N ARG A 25 -10.61 -5.53 14.64
CA ARG A 25 -10.76 -6.72 13.80
C ARG A 25 -9.84 -6.66 12.59
N ARG A 26 -9.23 -7.80 12.23
CA ARG A 26 -8.58 -8.00 10.93
C ARG A 26 -9.63 -8.25 9.84
N HIS A 27 -9.47 -7.58 8.71
CA HIS A 27 -10.34 -7.75 7.54
C HIS A 27 -9.58 -8.46 6.43
N ASP A 28 -10.18 -9.51 5.86
CA ASP A 28 -9.57 -10.36 4.85
C ASP A 28 -10.33 -10.20 3.53
N PHE A 29 -9.61 -10.16 2.41
CA PHE A 29 -10.18 -9.99 1.08
C PHE A 29 -9.50 -10.93 0.08
N ASP A 30 -10.28 -11.74 -0.64
CA ASP A 30 -9.75 -12.64 -1.67
C ASP A 30 -9.77 -11.97 -3.04
N PHE A 31 -8.63 -11.98 -3.72
CA PHE A 31 -8.42 -11.43 -5.06
C PHE A 31 -8.03 -12.53 -6.04
N PRO A 32 -8.18 -12.31 -7.36
CA PRO A 32 -7.69 -13.24 -8.37
C PRO A 32 -6.18 -13.53 -8.29
N PHE A 33 -5.40 -12.63 -7.70
CA PHE A 33 -3.95 -12.72 -7.57
C PHE A 33 -3.47 -13.13 -6.16
N GLY A 34 -4.37 -13.47 -5.24
CA GLY A 34 -4.01 -13.78 -3.85
C GLY A 34 -4.99 -13.17 -2.85
N ARG A 35 -4.50 -12.65 -1.74
CA ARG A 35 -5.31 -12.09 -0.65
C ARG A 35 -4.81 -10.70 -0.25
N ALA A 36 -5.67 -9.94 0.40
CA ALA A 36 -5.30 -8.70 1.07
C ALA A 36 -5.82 -8.71 2.50
N TYR A 37 -5.06 -8.10 3.39
CA TYR A 37 -5.37 -7.98 4.81
C TYR A 37 -5.38 -6.51 5.20
N VAL A 38 -6.42 -6.09 5.93
CA VAL A 38 -6.41 -4.82 6.67
C VAL A 38 -6.38 -5.10 8.15
N PHE A 39 -5.41 -4.50 8.83
CA PHE A 39 -5.29 -4.54 10.29
C PHE A 39 -4.67 -3.23 10.79
N TYR A 40 -4.71 -3.03 12.11
CA TYR A 40 -4.24 -1.81 12.74
C TYR A 40 -3.11 -2.14 13.70
N PRO A 41 -1.83 -2.02 13.27
CA PRO A 41 -0.69 -2.22 14.18
C PRO A 41 -0.69 -1.24 15.36
N GLU A 42 -1.33 -0.07 15.23
CA GLU A 42 -1.54 0.87 16.32
C GLU A 42 -2.92 1.52 16.20
N ALA A 43 -3.67 1.56 17.30
CA ALA A 43 -5.00 2.18 17.37
C ALA A 43 -5.23 2.83 18.74
N THR A 44 -4.52 3.94 18.99
CA THR A 44 -4.68 4.74 20.21
C THR A 44 -5.41 6.04 19.90
N ARG A 45 -5.83 6.78 20.94
CA ARG A 45 -6.44 8.11 20.76
C ARG A 45 -5.51 9.14 20.12
N ASN A 46 -4.19 8.95 20.26
CA ASN A 46 -3.18 9.92 19.83
C ASN A 46 -2.54 9.57 18.48
N ARG A 47 -2.50 8.29 18.14
CA ARG A 47 -1.94 7.79 16.86
C ARG A 47 -2.67 6.53 16.46
N CYS A 48 -3.04 6.47 15.19
CA CYS A 48 -3.70 5.31 14.60
C CYS A 48 -3.08 5.04 13.24
N THR A 49 -2.69 3.79 13.00
CA THR A 49 -2.09 3.34 11.75
C THR A 49 -2.90 2.17 11.22
N ALA A 50 -3.45 2.31 10.02
CA ALA A 50 -4.02 1.22 9.25
C ALA A 50 -2.95 0.63 8.33
N ALA A 51 -2.89 -0.69 8.22
CA ALA A 51 -2.01 -1.42 7.32
C ALA A 51 -2.85 -2.20 6.30
N LEU A 52 -2.55 -2.03 5.01
CA LEU A 52 -3.03 -2.85 3.91
C LEU A 52 -1.87 -3.71 3.41
N LEU A 53 -1.93 -5.01 3.69
CA LEU A 53 -0.93 -6.00 3.29
C LEU A 53 -1.48 -6.84 2.13
N LEU A 54 -0.76 -6.89 1.02
CA LEU A 54 -1.05 -7.84 -0.06
C LEU A 54 -0.18 -9.08 0.11
N ASP A 55 -0.86 -10.23 0.06
CA ASP A 55 -0.31 -11.57 0.04
C ASP A 55 -0.64 -12.20 -1.32
N VAL A 56 0.28 -12.03 -2.26
CA VAL A 56 0.09 -12.42 -3.65
C VAL A 56 0.49 -13.89 -3.81
N ASP A 57 -0.35 -14.68 -4.48
CA ASP A 57 -0.06 -16.09 -4.79
C ASP A 57 0.77 -16.17 -6.09
N PRO A 58 2.10 -16.40 -6.02
CA PRO A 58 2.92 -16.46 -7.22
C PRO A 58 2.53 -17.63 -8.13
N VAL A 59 2.15 -18.78 -7.57
CA VAL A 59 1.80 -19.98 -8.35
C VAL A 59 0.46 -19.78 -9.05
N GLY A 60 -0.52 -19.22 -8.32
CA GLY A 60 -1.83 -18.86 -8.86
C GLY A 60 -1.75 -17.83 -9.99
N LEU A 61 -0.82 -16.87 -9.91
CA LEU A 61 -0.57 -15.90 -10.97
C LEU A 61 -0.08 -16.54 -12.27
N VAL A 62 0.88 -17.47 -12.19
CA VAL A 62 1.42 -18.15 -13.38
C VAL A 62 0.37 -19.03 -14.03
N ARG A 63 -0.39 -19.80 -13.25
CA ARG A 63 -1.44 -20.70 -13.77
C ARG A 63 -2.55 -19.98 -14.53
N ARG A 64 -2.77 -18.69 -14.24
CA ARG A 64 -3.79 -17.85 -14.89
C ARG A 64 -3.23 -17.04 -16.07
N ALA A 65 -1.91 -16.90 -16.18
CA ALA A 65 -1.30 -16.34 -17.37
C ALA A 65 -1.54 -17.31 -18.55
N SER A 66 -1.87 -16.78 -19.72
CA SER A 66 -2.15 -17.57 -20.92
C SER A 66 -1.00 -18.54 -21.23
N LYS A 67 -1.34 -19.79 -21.62
CA LYS A 67 -0.45 -20.95 -21.85
C LYS A 67 0.75 -20.75 -22.83
N GLY A 68 0.94 -19.55 -23.37
CA GLY A 68 1.91 -19.27 -24.44
C GLY A 68 3.31 -18.89 -24.00
N ASP A 69 3.54 -18.60 -22.71
CA ASP A 69 4.83 -18.05 -22.25
C ASP A 69 5.31 -18.83 -21.01
N GLN A 70 6.03 -19.93 -21.24
CA GLN A 70 6.60 -20.80 -20.19
C GLN A 70 8.06 -20.42 -19.89
N ALA A 71 8.34 -19.12 -19.76
CA ALA A 71 9.65 -18.63 -19.31
C ALA A 71 9.80 -18.77 -17.78
N MET A 72 11.01 -19.10 -17.32
CA MET A 72 11.39 -19.17 -15.89
C MET A 72 11.03 -17.89 -15.12
N ASP A 73 11.09 -16.73 -15.79
CA ASP A 73 10.76 -15.40 -15.27
C ASP A 73 9.34 -15.28 -14.71
N HIS A 74 8.43 -16.20 -15.05
CA HIS A 74 7.08 -16.21 -14.50
C HIS A 74 7.01 -16.80 -13.08
N TYR A 75 7.89 -17.75 -12.74
CA TYR A 75 7.88 -18.40 -11.42
C TYR A 75 8.69 -17.63 -10.37
N VAL A 76 9.79 -16.99 -10.79
CA VAL A 76 10.65 -16.19 -9.92
C VAL A 76 10.66 -14.75 -10.42
N ASN A 77 9.89 -13.89 -9.77
CA ASN A 77 9.87 -12.46 -10.04
C ASN A 77 9.46 -11.68 -8.79
N ASP A 78 9.59 -10.36 -8.88
CA ASP A 78 9.30 -9.41 -7.82
C ASP A 78 7.80 -9.11 -7.63
N ARG A 79 6.93 -9.57 -8.53
CA ARG A 79 5.49 -9.19 -8.55
C ARG A 79 4.77 -9.46 -7.22
N PRO A 80 5.07 -10.53 -6.45
CA PRO A 80 4.44 -10.74 -5.15
C PRO A 80 4.89 -9.76 -4.07
N TYR A 81 6.05 -9.13 -4.27
CA TYR A 81 6.75 -8.35 -3.24
C TYR A 81 6.72 -6.84 -3.51
N ALA A 82 6.62 -6.44 -4.79
CA ALA A 82 6.66 -5.06 -5.24
C ALA A 82 5.28 -4.38 -5.31
N ALA A 83 5.24 -3.08 -5.00
CA ALA A 83 4.05 -2.23 -5.08
C ALA A 83 3.67 -1.88 -6.53
N SER A 84 3.07 -2.87 -7.20
CA SER A 84 2.53 -2.77 -8.54
C SER A 84 1.05 -2.35 -8.55
N SER A 85 0.43 -2.38 -9.74
CA SER A 85 -1.01 -2.13 -9.93
C SER A 85 -1.93 -3.02 -9.10
N PHE A 86 -1.44 -4.15 -8.56
CA PHE A 86 -2.20 -4.93 -7.56
C PHE A 86 -2.55 -4.11 -6.32
N MET A 87 -1.69 -3.18 -5.89
CA MET A 87 -2.01 -2.24 -4.81
C MET A 87 -3.17 -1.32 -5.19
N SER A 88 -3.18 -0.77 -6.40
CA SER A 88 -4.28 0.07 -6.89
C SER A 88 -5.61 -0.69 -6.95
N VAL A 89 -5.58 -1.95 -7.43
CA VAL A 89 -6.77 -2.82 -7.44
C VAL A 89 -7.24 -3.11 -6.01
N ALA A 90 -6.32 -3.38 -5.08
CA ALA A 90 -6.66 -3.61 -3.68
C ALA A 90 -7.27 -2.36 -3.03
N LEU A 91 -6.68 -1.18 -3.22
CA LEU A 91 -7.18 0.10 -2.72
C LEU A 91 -8.62 0.36 -3.18
N SER A 92 -8.87 0.25 -4.49
CA SER A 92 -10.20 0.53 -5.07
C SER A 92 -11.31 -0.37 -4.52
N ARG A 93 -10.98 -1.60 -4.13
CA ARG A 93 -11.93 -2.56 -3.56
C ARG A 93 -12.05 -2.44 -2.03
N VAL A 94 -10.93 -2.36 -1.33
CA VAL A 94 -10.86 -2.39 0.14
C VAL A 94 -11.33 -1.06 0.74
N TYR A 95 -10.92 0.06 0.16
CA TYR A 95 -11.24 1.42 0.62
C TYR A 95 -12.23 2.13 -0.29
N ARG A 96 -13.05 1.38 -1.05
CA ARG A 96 -14.03 1.92 -2.01
C ARG A 96 -14.90 3.04 -1.44
N THR A 97 -15.45 2.85 -0.24
CA THR A 97 -16.32 3.83 0.41
C THR A 97 -15.57 5.10 0.78
N ALA A 98 -14.37 4.96 1.36
CA ALA A 98 -13.50 6.08 1.73
C ALA A 98 -13.12 6.93 0.50
N MET A 99 -12.80 6.28 -0.63
CA MET A 99 -12.49 6.96 -1.90
C MET A 99 -13.67 7.74 -2.50
N THR A 100 -14.91 7.51 -2.03
CA THR A 100 -16.07 8.33 -2.40
C THR A 100 -16.26 9.55 -1.49
N GLY A 101 -15.35 9.80 -0.55
CA GLY A 101 -15.43 10.91 0.41
C GLY A 101 -16.50 10.72 1.49
N ARG A 102 -16.97 9.48 1.71
CA ARG A 102 -18.07 9.20 2.65
C ARG A 102 -17.59 8.47 3.90
N SER A 103 -17.96 9.02 5.06
CA SER A 103 -17.90 8.38 6.38
C SER A 103 -19.19 8.67 7.12
N LYS A 104 -20.02 7.65 7.39
CA LYS A 104 -21.36 7.84 7.96
C LYS A 104 -21.28 8.32 9.42
N GLU A 105 -20.33 7.78 10.16
CA GLU A 105 -20.14 8.03 11.59
C GLU A 105 -19.24 9.25 11.86
N ARG A 106 -18.44 9.66 10.88
CA ARG A 106 -17.53 10.83 10.95
C ARG A 106 -17.57 11.68 9.68
N PRO A 107 -18.74 12.25 9.31
CA PRO A 107 -18.88 13.04 8.10
C PRO A 107 -18.02 14.30 8.12
N ASP A 108 -17.97 15.00 9.26
CA ASP A 108 -17.21 16.26 9.41
C ASP A 108 -15.70 16.04 9.27
N VAL A 109 -15.18 14.93 9.78
CA VAL A 109 -13.76 14.58 9.65
C VAL A 109 -13.43 14.21 8.21
N ALA A 110 -14.34 13.57 7.48
CA ALA A 110 -14.12 13.16 6.09
C ALA A 110 -14.02 14.35 5.11
N THR A 111 -14.58 15.52 5.47
CA THR A 111 -14.52 16.75 4.67
C THR A 111 -13.46 17.74 5.17
N THR A 112 -12.73 17.39 6.22
CA THR A 112 -11.72 18.26 6.84
C THR A 112 -10.31 17.76 6.50
N PRO A 113 -9.38 18.63 6.11
CA PRO A 113 -7.97 18.27 6.03
C PRO A 113 -7.44 17.82 7.40
N ILE A 114 -7.04 16.56 7.51
CA ILE A 114 -6.43 15.97 8.71
C ILE A 114 -4.97 15.60 8.46
N PRO A 115 -4.10 15.58 9.48
CA PRO A 115 -2.72 15.15 9.31
C PRO A 115 -2.70 13.66 8.93
N LEU A 116 -2.16 13.37 7.76
CA LEU A 116 -2.01 12.02 7.23
C LEU A 116 -0.57 11.77 6.79
N GLU A 117 -0.08 10.58 7.10
CA GLU A 117 1.19 10.04 6.60
C GLU A 117 0.90 8.70 5.93
N ALA A 118 1.43 8.51 4.72
CA ALA A 118 1.35 7.24 4.01
C ALA A 118 2.76 6.70 3.74
N LYS A 119 2.97 5.41 3.99
CA LYS A 119 4.21 4.71 3.65
C LYS A 119 3.88 3.52 2.75
N LEU A 120 4.51 3.48 1.58
CA LEU A 120 4.38 2.38 0.62
C LEU A 120 5.71 1.65 0.54
N ALA A 121 5.73 0.36 0.85
CA ALA A 121 6.94 -0.45 0.82
C ALA A 121 7.21 -1.03 -0.58
N VAL A 122 8.49 -1.04 -0.98
CA VAL A 122 9.00 -1.73 -2.19
C VAL A 122 8.32 -1.22 -3.47
N LEU A 123 8.44 0.08 -3.75
CA LEU A 123 7.85 0.71 -4.94
C LEU A 123 8.86 0.72 -6.10
N PRO A 124 8.66 -0.08 -7.17
CA PRO A 124 9.55 -0.03 -8.32
C PRO A 124 9.45 1.33 -9.01
N CYS A 125 10.55 2.08 -9.03
CA CYS A 125 10.63 3.42 -9.58
C CYS A 125 11.93 3.63 -10.37
N ARG A 126 11.87 3.47 -11.70
CA ARG A 126 13.03 3.70 -12.57
C ARG A 126 13.51 5.16 -12.61
N GLY A 127 12.59 6.10 -12.41
CA GLY A 127 12.91 7.53 -12.35
C GLY A 127 13.49 7.99 -11.01
N GLY A 128 13.61 7.08 -10.04
CA GLY A 128 14.13 7.38 -8.70
C GLY A 128 13.27 8.36 -7.91
N GLU A 129 13.87 8.91 -6.86
CA GLU A 129 13.19 9.83 -5.94
C GLU A 129 12.71 11.13 -6.60
N SER A 130 13.48 11.70 -7.53
CA SER A 130 13.12 12.95 -8.21
C SER A 130 11.82 12.82 -9.00
N PHE A 131 11.58 11.66 -9.63
CA PHE A 131 10.32 11.37 -10.29
C PHE A 131 9.16 11.29 -9.28
N LEU A 132 9.34 10.61 -8.15
CA LEU A 132 8.30 10.55 -7.09
C LEU A 132 7.94 11.94 -6.56
N ARG A 133 8.95 12.77 -6.29
CA ARG A 133 8.76 14.17 -5.87
C ARG A 133 7.95 14.96 -6.90
N SER A 134 8.29 14.84 -8.19
CA SER A 134 7.57 15.53 -9.27
C SER A 134 6.09 15.14 -9.39
N LEU A 135 5.70 13.94 -8.92
CA LEU A 135 4.31 13.47 -8.92
C LEU A 135 3.52 13.91 -7.69
N PHE A 136 4.14 13.86 -6.50
CA PHE A 136 3.43 14.02 -5.22
C PHE A 136 3.57 15.40 -4.59
N GLU A 137 4.70 16.09 -4.76
CA GLU A 137 4.89 17.44 -4.19
C GLU A 137 3.91 18.48 -4.77
N PRO A 138 3.56 18.47 -6.08
CA PRO A 138 2.53 19.36 -6.61
C PRO A 138 1.13 19.14 -6.00
N LEU A 139 0.88 17.99 -5.37
CA LEU A 139 -0.36 17.69 -4.65
C LEU A 139 -0.33 18.17 -3.19
N GLY A 140 0.79 18.75 -2.73
CA GLY A 140 0.99 19.26 -1.37
C GLY A 140 1.60 18.26 -0.39
N TYR A 141 2.11 17.11 -0.85
CA TYR A 141 2.79 16.14 0.01
C TYR A 141 4.25 16.52 0.26
N VAL A 142 4.72 16.24 1.48
CA VAL A 142 6.16 16.09 1.75
C VAL A 142 6.56 14.66 1.43
N VAL A 143 7.52 14.49 0.53
CA VAL A 143 7.96 13.17 0.06
C VAL A 143 9.31 12.81 0.69
N GLY A 144 9.39 11.59 1.23
CA GLY A 144 10.65 10.92 1.56
C GLY A 144 10.72 9.60 0.79
N ALA A 145 11.87 9.32 0.19
CA ALA A 145 12.15 8.05 -0.48
C ALA A 145 13.48 7.50 0.04
N GLU A 146 13.55 6.19 0.20
CA GLU A 146 14.75 5.47 0.60
C GLU A 146 14.95 4.37 -0.44
N SER A 147 16.09 4.39 -1.13
CA SER A 147 16.43 3.34 -2.09
C SER A 147 17.27 2.26 -1.43
N HIS A 148 17.07 1.02 -1.85
CA HIS A 148 17.78 -0.13 -1.33
C HIS A 148 18.82 -0.66 -2.33
N PRO A 149 20.01 -1.14 -1.88
CA PRO A 149 20.94 -1.85 -2.75
C PRO A 149 20.33 -3.16 -3.26
N LEU A 150 20.84 -3.69 -4.38
CA LEU A 150 20.41 -5.02 -4.87
C LEU A 150 20.76 -6.13 -3.89
N ASP A 151 21.98 -6.08 -3.33
CA ASP A 151 22.45 -7.00 -2.29
C ASP A 151 23.50 -6.28 -1.44
N GLU A 152 23.33 -6.30 -0.12
CA GLU A 152 24.28 -5.69 0.83
C GLU A 152 25.65 -6.39 0.82
N LYS A 153 25.69 -7.68 0.43
CA LYS A 153 26.92 -8.48 0.35
C LYS A 153 27.69 -8.30 -0.96
N PHE A 154 27.03 -7.77 -1.99
CA PHE A 154 27.62 -7.52 -3.31
C PHE A 154 27.37 -6.06 -3.75
N PRO A 155 27.99 -5.06 -3.09
CA PRO A 155 27.76 -3.65 -3.38
C PRO A 155 28.05 -3.26 -4.84
N GLU A 156 28.93 -4.00 -5.51
CA GLU A 156 29.28 -3.80 -6.92
C GLU A 156 28.11 -4.04 -7.89
N TRP A 157 27.03 -4.70 -7.44
CA TRP A 157 25.80 -4.84 -8.23
C TRP A 157 25.00 -3.53 -8.28
N GLY A 158 25.26 -2.60 -7.35
CA GLY A 158 24.66 -1.28 -7.34
C GLY A 158 23.27 -1.21 -6.68
N ALA A 159 22.59 -0.10 -6.92
CA ALA A 159 21.27 0.18 -6.36
C ALA A 159 20.17 -0.65 -7.03
N SER A 160 19.19 -1.08 -6.25
CA SER A 160 17.97 -1.66 -6.78
C SER A 160 17.09 -0.58 -7.42
N ARG A 161 16.02 -1.02 -8.10
CA ARG A 161 15.00 -0.12 -8.65
C ARG A 161 13.89 0.24 -7.67
N TYR A 162 14.03 -0.12 -6.39
CA TYR A 162 13.02 0.07 -5.34
C TYR A 162 13.46 1.12 -4.33
#